data_AF-A0A6M3XGM4-F1
#
_entry.id   AF-A0A6M3XGM4-F1
#
_cell.length_a   1.000
_cell.length_b   1.000
_cell.length_c   1.000
_cell.angle_alpha   90.00
_cell.angle_beta   90.00
_cell.angle_gamma   90.00
#
_symmetry.space_group_name_H-M   'P 1'
#
loop_
_entity.id
_entity.type
_entity.pdbx_description
1 polymer ?
#
loop_
_entity_poly.entity_id
_entity_poly.type
_entity_poly.pdbx_seq_one_letter_code
_entity_poly.pdbx_strand_id
1 'polypeptide(L)'
;MDKIIPYHENLCSKYATKMLSIKINSTCNRACSFCVDRNGRNEKYIDVEKIADAAINLSDYKTIIITGGEPFIIFDKVVELAKKLRKYKDRIVLNTNGSLLSRKKVEQLNNIIDELQISIHHYDEKKNGKILKGLVSFENVKNSIKKRAFMVSINSTFNNGYTDEEMPDAVDKMIELVKYLKADRLRLTELKKVDESEFVFANKFFHDNHLALSKSSDKLITKGCTYYYNKDGIEISVKRLCAYAKGENAFAFSCCFINTDGQKKINVDTKQTFKVIYGDGLVVDDWIFDKNIKEDI
;
A
#
# COMPACT_ATOMS: atom_id res chain seq x y z
N MET A 1 26.01 -19.71 5.00
CA MET A 1 24.72 -19.27 5.56
C MET A 1 23.67 -20.23 5.10
N ASP A 2 22.89 -20.78 6.03
CA ASP A 2 21.77 -21.65 5.69
C ASP A 2 20.77 -20.92 4.78
N LYS A 3 20.11 -21.68 3.89
CA LYS A 3 19.09 -21.14 3.01
C LYS A 3 17.90 -20.68 3.85
N ILE A 4 17.71 -19.37 3.98
CA ILE A 4 16.58 -18.79 4.70
C ILE A 4 15.28 -19.07 3.92
N ILE A 5 14.31 -19.73 4.57
CA ILE A 5 13.00 -20.02 4.00
C ILE A 5 11.98 -18.97 4.48
N PRO A 6 11.33 -18.20 3.59
CA PRO A 6 10.31 -17.25 3.97
C PRO A 6 9.07 -17.93 4.55
N TYR A 7 8.54 -17.33 5.60
CA TYR A 7 7.25 -17.65 6.20
C TYR A 7 6.16 -17.63 5.14
N HIS A 8 5.25 -18.59 5.18
CA HIS A 8 4.25 -18.77 4.12
C HIS A 8 3.30 -17.58 3.94
N GLU A 9 3.00 -16.81 4.99
CA GLU A 9 2.16 -15.60 4.89
C GLU A 9 2.94 -14.34 4.48
N ASN A 10 4.27 -14.39 4.41
CA ASN A 10 4.99 -13.26 3.86
C ASN A 10 4.57 -13.11 2.40
N LEU A 11 4.23 -11.88 1.97
CA LEU A 11 4.03 -11.56 0.54
C LEU A 11 5.24 -11.96 -0.32
N CYS A 12 6.37 -12.17 0.34
CA CYS A 12 7.64 -12.55 -0.25
C CYS A 12 7.86 -14.07 -0.34
N SER A 13 6.88 -14.84 0.08
CA SER A 13 6.95 -16.28 0.07
C SER A 13 6.41 -16.83 -1.23
N LYS A 14 7.01 -17.91 -1.74
CA LYS A 14 6.42 -18.69 -2.84
C LYS A 14 5.07 -19.30 -2.48
N TYR A 15 4.78 -19.38 -1.17
CA TYR A 15 3.53 -19.87 -0.61
C TYR A 15 2.49 -18.75 -0.40
N ALA A 16 2.85 -17.49 -0.67
CA ALA A 16 1.94 -16.37 -0.50
C ALA A 16 0.74 -16.49 -1.43
N THR A 17 -0.40 -15.98 -0.98
CA THR A 17 -1.57 -15.82 -1.86
C THR A 17 -1.20 -14.96 -3.06
N LYS A 18 -1.53 -15.43 -4.26
CA LYS A 18 -1.25 -14.70 -5.49
C LYS A 18 -2.05 -13.40 -5.54
N MET A 19 -1.36 -12.30 -5.81
CA MET A 19 -1.92 -10.96 -5.79
C MET A 19 -1.62 -10.22 -7.09
N LEU A 20 -2.65 -9.55 -7.62
CA LEU A 20 -2.56 -8.77 -8.85
C LEU A 20 -2.73 -7.29 -8.54
N SER A 21 -1.70 -6.49 -8.76
CA SER A 21 -1.83 -5.04 -8.71
C SER A 21 -2.23 -4.51 -10.07
N ILE A 22 -3.25 -3.65 -10.12
CA ILE A 22 -3.64 -2.94 -11.33
C ILE A 22 -3.26 -1.48 -11.13
N LYS A 23 -2.22 -1.03 -11.83
CA LYS A 23 -1.85 0.38 -11.93
C LYS A 23 -2.72 1.02 -13.01
N ILE A 24 -3.90 1.50 -12.62
CA ILE A 24 -4.91 1.98 -13.57
C ILE A 24 -4.53 3.31 -14.22
N ASN A 25 -3.77 4.15 -13.51
CA ASN A 25 -3.25 5.42 -14.01
C ASN A 25 -1.94 5.80 -13.32
N SER A 26 -1.32 6.87 -13.81
CA SER A 26 -0.15 7.49 -13.16
C SER A 26 -0.37 8.92 -12.69
N THR A 27 -1.49 9.55 -13.06
CA THR A 27 -1.82 10.91 -12.61
C THR A 27 -2.19 10.91 -11.14
N CYS A 28 -1.54 11.76 -10.35
CA CYS A 28 -1.84 11.97 -8.93
C CYS A 28 -1.95 13.46 -8.62
N ASN A 29 -2.86 13.83 -7.73
CA ASN A 29 -3.02 15.20 -7.24
C ASN A 29 -2.25 15.46 -5.93
N ARG A 30 -1.23 14.65 -5.65
CA ARG A 30 -0.34 14.68 -4.49
C ARG A 30 1.11 14.47 -4.93
N ALA A 31 2.06 14.90 -4.10
CA ALA A 31 3.49 14.86 -4.41
C ALA A 31 4.32 14.38 -3.21
N CYS A 32 3.89 13.29 -2.58
CA CYS A 32 4.54 12.73 -1.39
C CYS A 32 6.02 12.42 -1.65
N SER A 33 6.89 12.75 -0.70
CA SER A 33 8.35 12.54 -0.83
C SER A 33 8.71 11.05 -0.96
N PHE A 34 7.93 10.18 -0.33
CA PHE A 34 8.09 8.73 -0.29
C PHE A 34 7.18 7.97 -1.28
N CYS A 35 6.72 8.62 -2.35
CA CYS A 35 5.86 7.95 -3.33
C CYS A 35 6.57 6.75 -3.98
N VAL A 36 6.08 5.55 -3.70
CA VAL A 36 6.69 4.30 -4.19
C VAL A 36 6.63 4.13 -5.71
N ASP A 37 5.67 4.80 -6.36
CA ASP A 37 5.47 4.80 -7.81
C ASP A 37 6.17 6.01 -8.49
N ARG A 38 6.99 6.78 -7.75
CA ARG A 38 7.84 7.81 -8.37
C ARG A 38 8.74 7.16 -9.43
N ASN A 39 8.77 7.81 -10.60
CA ASN A 39 9.45 7.35 -11.81
C ASN A 39 8.94 5.98 -12.31
N GLY A 40 7.74 5.57 -11.90
CA GLY A 40 7.07 4.40 -12.46
C GLY A 40 6.68 4.62 -13.92
N ARG A 41 6.41 3.53 -14.64
CA ARG A 41 5.89 3.59 -16.02
C ARG A 41 4.62 4.43 -16.05
N ASN A 42 4.59 5.43 -16.92
CA ASN A 42 3.47 6.35 -17.05
C ASN A 42 2.68 6.08 -18.34
N GLU A 43 1.49 5.50 -18.23
CA GLU A 43 0.59 5.36 -19.37
C GLU A 43 -0.20 6.64 -19.62
N LYS A 44 -0.24 7.07 -20.88
CA LYS A 44 -1.13 8.16 -21.33
C LYS A 44 -2.54 7.67 -21.67
N TYR A 45 -2.70 6.38 -21.96
CA TYR A 45 -3.94 5.77 -22.41
C TYR A 45 -4.39 4.68 -21.43
N ILE A 46 -5.71 4.61 -21.18
CA ILE A 46 -6.32 3.68 -20.23
C ILE A 46 -7.45 2.94 -20.94
N ASP A 47 -7.24 1.65 -21.13
CA ASP A 47 -8.12 0.68 -21.79
C ASP A 47 -8.72 -0.28 -20.76
N VAL A 48 -9.90 0.03 -20.27
CA VAL A 48 -10.55 -0.75 -19.20
C VAL A 48 -10.82 -2.18 -19.63
N GLU A 49 -11.16 -2.41 -20.89
CA GLU A 49 -11.43 -3.76 -21.41
C GLU A 49 -10.17 -4.61 -21.42
N LYS A 50 -9.05 -4.10 -21.96
CA LYS A 50 -7.79 -4.85 -21.95
C LYS A 50 -7.31 -5.17 -20.54
N ILE A 51 -7.44 -4.23 -19.61
CA ILE A 51 -7.10 -4.46 -18.20
C ILE A 51 -7.99 -5.57 -17.63
N ALA A 52 -9.30 -5.50 -17.89
CA ALA A 52 -10.26 -6.49 -17.40
C ALA A 52 -9.97 -7.88 -17.97
N ASP A 53 -9.80 -8.01 -19.29
CA ASP A 53 -9.49 -9.28 -19.96
C ASP A 53 -8.19 -9.88 -19.44
N ALA A 54 -7.13 -9.07 -19.32
CA ALA A 54 -5.86 -9.53 -18.76
C ALA A 54 -6.00 -10.03 -17.32
N ALA A 55 -6.73 -9.29 -16.48
CA ALA A 55 -6.99 -9.71 -15.10
C ALA A 55 -7.85 -10.98 -15.03
N ILE A 56 -8.87 -11.13 -15.88
CA ILE A 56 -9.75 -12.31 -15.92
C ILE A 56 -8.97 -13.56 -16.34
N ASN A 57 -8.11 -13.43 -17.36
CA ASN A 57 -7.25 -14.53 -17.83
C ASN A 57 -6.27 -15.03 -16.76
N LEU A 58 -5.84 -14.15 -15.84
CA LEU A 58 -5.08 -14.51 -14.64
C LEU A 58 -6.01 -15.04 -13.53
N SER A 59 -6.65 -16.17 -13.80
CA SER A 59 -7.75 -16.71 -12.99
C SER A 59 -7.33 -17.20 -11.59
N ASP A 60 -6.05 -17.53 -11.39
CA ASP A 60 -5.43 -17.92 -10.12
C ASP A 60 -5.06 -16.73 -9.22
N TYR A 61 -5.05 -15.52 -9.77
CA TYR A 61 -4.90 -14.28 -9.01
C TYR A 61 -6.27 -13.79 -8.54
N LYS A 62 -6.73 -14.32 -7.40
CA LYS A 62 -8.07 -14.04 -6.84
C LYS A 62 -8.17 -12.73 -6.07
N THR A 63 -7.05 -12.20 -5.58
CA THR A 63 -6.98 -10.89 -4.92
C THR A 63 -6.41 -9.85 -5.87
N ILE A 64 -7.15 -8.76 -6.08
CA ILE A 64 -6.70 -7.62 -6.88
C ILE A 64 -6.58 -6.37 -6.01
N ILE A 65 -5.59 -5.53 -6.31
CA ILE A 65 -5.44 -4.19 -5.77
C ILE A 65 -5.48 -3.19 -6.93
N ILE A 66 -6.52 -2.37 -6.99
CA ILE A 66 -6.60 -1.24 -7.92
C ILE A 66 -5.89 -0.06 -7.28
N THR A 67 -4.86 0.44 -7.94
CA THR A 67 -3.96 1.50 -7.47
C THR A 67 -3.46 2.32 -8.66
N GLY A 68 -2.58 3.29 -8.43
CA GLY A 68 -2.00 4.10 -9.49
C GLY A 68 -1.33 5.33 -8.90
N GLY A 69 -1.48 6.45 -9.58
CA GLY A 69 -1.37 7.76 -8.96
C GLY A 69 -2.54 7.97 -7.98
N GLU A 70 -3.62 8.60 -8.44
CA GLU A 70 -4.87 8.70 -7.70
C GLU A 70 -6.04 8.13 -8.52
N PRO A 71 -6.57 6.94 -8.18
CA PRO A 71 -7.69 6.33 -8.89
C PRO A 71 -8.96 7.20 -8.93
N PHE A 72 -9.22 8.02 -7.91
CA PHE A 72 -10.44 8.86 -7.86
C PHE A 72 -10.45 10.03 -8.87
N ILE A 73 -9.32 10.31 -9.56
CA ILE A 73 -9.27 11.25 -10.68
C ILE A 73 -10.01 10.69 -11.89
N ILE A 74 -9.96 9.38 -12.12
CA ILE A 74 -10.62 8.67 -13.23
C ILE A 74 -11.71 7.72 -12.72
N PHE A 75 -12.43 8.16 -11.70
CA PHE A 75 -13.31 7.33 -10.89
C PHE A 75 -14.30 6.47 -11.71
N ASP A 76 -14.85 7.02 -12.80
CA ASP A 76 -15.81 6.28 -13.64
C ASP A 76 -15.17 5.02 -14.26
N LYS A 77 -13.92 5.10 -14.72
CA LYS A 77 -13.15 3.94 -15.22
C LYS A 77 -12.83 2.92 -14.13
N VAL A 78 -12.59 3.39 -12.90
CA VAL A 78 -12.37 2.51 -11.73
C VAL A 78 -13.64 1.71 -11.42
N VAL A 79 -14.80 2.37 -11.41
CA VAL A 79 -16.10 1.72 -11.18
C VAL A 79 -16.41 0.71 -12.29
N GLU A 80 -16.18 1.09 -13.55
CA GLU A 80 -16.35 0.20 -14.70
C GLU A 80 -15.48 -1.06 -14.56
N LEU A 81 -14.19 -0.89 -14.28
CA LEU A 81 -13.25 -1.99 -14.09
C LEU A 81 -13.66 -2.89 -12.92
N ALA A 82 -13.95 -2.32 -11.75
CA ALA A 82 -14.33 -3.08 -10.56
C ALA A 82 -15.61 -3.92 -10.81
N LYS A 83 -16.61 -3.35 -11.50
CA LYS A 83 -17.83 -4.08 -11.90
C LYS A 83 -17.53 -5.27 -12.81
N LYS A 84 -16.66 -5.09 -13.82
CA LYS A 84 -16.25 -6.17 -14.73
C LYS A 84 -15.54 -7.30 -13.99
N LEU A 85 -14.70 -6.96 -13.01
CA LEU A 85 -13.88 -7.92 -12.27
C LEU A 85 -14.63 -8.61 -11.12
N ARG A 86 -15.71 -8.02 -10.61
CA ARG A 86 -16.37 -8.46 -9.36
C ARG A 86 -16.72 -9.94 -9.32
N LYS A 87 -17.23 -10.50 -10.42
CA LYS A 87 -17.66 -11.91 -10.48
C LYS A 87 -16.51 -12.91 -10.66
N TYR A 88 -15.31 -12.44 -10.95
CA TYR A 88 -14.14 -13.29 -11.24
C TYR A 88 -13.10 -13.29 -10.12
N LYS A 89 -13.20 -12.33 -9.19
CA LYS A 89 -12.20 -12.07 -8.15
C LYS A 89 -12.85 -12.16 -6.78
N ASP A 90 -12.19 -12.87 -5.87
CA ASP A 90 -12.68 -13.09 -4.51
C ASP A 90 -12.52 -11.81 -3.67
N ARG A 91 -11.45 -11.05 -3.94
CA ARG A 91 -11.13 -9.82 -3.20
C ARG A 91 -10.70 -8.70 -4.13
N ILE A 92 -11.35 -7.54 -4.04
CA ILE A 92 -11.01 -6.30 -4.73
C ILE A 92 -10.72 -5.21 -3.69
N VAL A 93 -9.49 -4.73 -3.70
CA VAL A 93 -9.02 -3.63 -2.85
C VAL A 93 -8.80 -2.40 -3.72
N LEU A 94 -9.24 -1.22 -3.27
CA LEU A 94 -8.99 0.05 -3.93
C LEU A 94 -8.15 0.96 -3.04
N ASN A 95 -7.06 1.50 -3.57
CA ASN A 95 -6.23 2.48 -2.88
C ASN A 95 -6.59 3.91 -3.29
N THR A 96 -6.58 4.85 -2.35
CA THR A 96 -6.78 6.28 -2.61
C THR A 96 -6.04 7.13 -1.57
N ASN A 97 -5.62 8.32 -1.97
CA ASN A 97 -5.12 9.34 -1.05
C ASN A 97 -6.24 10.08 -0.29
N GLY A 98 -7.51 9.77 -0.58
CA GLY A 98 -8.66 10.27 0.19
C GLY A 98 -9.13 11.68 -0.17
N SER A 99 -8.36 12.43 -0.96
CA SER A 99 -8.64 13.86 -1.24
C SER A 99 -9.88 14.12 -2.08
N LEU A 100 -10.29 13.14 -2.89
CA LEU A 100 -11.42 13.24 -3.81
C LEU A 100 -12.62 12.39 -3.38
N LEU A 101 -12.62 11.91 -2.13
CA LEU A 101 -13.74 11.19 -1.57
C LEU A 101 -14.97 12.09 -1.51
N SER A 102 -16.10 11.51 -1.89
CA SER A 102 -17.42 12.06 -1.62
C SER A 102 -18.34 10.90 -1.29
N ARG A 103 -19.41 11.21 -0.55
CA ARG A 103 -20.43 10.21 -0.23
C ARG A 103 -21.01 9.54 -1.49
N LYS A 104 -21.24 10.30 -2.57
CA LYS A 104 -21.72 9.77 -3.85
C LYS A 104 -20.75 8.75 -4.45
N LYS A 105 -19.45 9.06 -4.47
CA LYS A 105 -18.43 8.13 -5.00
C LYS A 105 -18.32 6.88 -4.13
N VAL A 106 -18.26 7.03 -2.81
CA VAL A 106 -18.16 5.89 -1.88
C VAL A 106 -19.37 4.96 -1.99
N GLU A 107 -20.60 5.48 -2.07
CA GLU A 107 -21.80 4.65 -2.22
C GLU A 107 -21.80 3.84 -3.54
N GLN A 108 -21.20 4.36 -4.62
CA GLN A 108 -21.07 3.61 -5.89
C GLN A 108 -20.09 2.42 -5.81
N LEU A 109 -19.21 2.40 -4.81
CA LEU A 109 -18.27 1.30 -4.59
C LEU A 109 -18.90 0.13 -3.80
N ASN A 110 -20.09 0.33 -3.23
CA ASN A 110 -20.80 -0.74 -2.52
C ASN A 110 -21.07 -1.93 -3.44
N ASN A 111 -20.84 -3.14 -2.92
CA ASN A 111 -21.00 -4.42 -3.62
C ASN A 111 -20.05 -4.66 -4.81
N ILE A 112 -19.11 -3.75 -5.11
CA ILE A 112 -18.13 -3.91 -6.20
C ILE A 112 -16.68 -3.94 -5.73
N ILE A 113 -16.40 -3.53 -4.49
CA ILE A 113 -15.11 -3.71 -3.81
C ILE A 113 -15.30 -4.32 -2.41
N ASP A 114 -14.23 -4.86 -1.84
CA ASP A 114 -14.23 -5.42 -0.48
C ASP A 114 -13.51 -4.51 0.53
N GLU A 115 -12.54 -3.72 0.06
CA GLU A 115 -11.76 -2.83 0.92
C GLU A 115 -11.37 -1.54 0.20
N LEU A 116 -11.60 -0.40 0.84
CA LEU A 116 -11.04 0.89 0.46
C LEU A 116 -9.91 1.24 1.42
N GLN A 117 -8.69 1.37 0.90
CA GLN A 117 -7.51 1.77 1.66
C GLN A 117 -7.24 3.26 1.44
N ILE A 118 -7.32 4.05 2.51
CA ILE A 118 -7.14 5.50 2.47
C ILE A 118 -5.78 5.83 3.09
N SER A 119 -4.94 6.54 2.33
CA SER A 119 -3.63 6.99 2.81
C SER A 119 -3.75 8.19 3.74
N ILE A 120 -3.50 7.98 5.04
CA ILE A 120 -3.40 9.03 6.06
C ILE A 120 -2.16 8.73 6.90
N HIS A 121 -1.18 9.64 6.85
CA HIS A 121 0.16 9.41 7.37
C HIS A 121 0.45 10.15 8.69
N HIS A 122 -0.50 10.95 9.18
CA HIS A 122 -0.40 11.68 10.45
C HIS A 122 -1.78 11.89 11.08
N TYR A 123 -1.87 11.84 12.42
CA TYR A 123 -3.13 12.01 13.15
C TYR A 123 -3.65 13.46 13.16
N ASP A 124 -2.75 14.42 12.96
CA ASP A 124 -3.07 15.82 12.71
C ASP A 124 -3.28 16.08 11.21
N GLU A 125 -4.42 16.70 10.87
CA GLU A 125 -4.88 16.92 9.50
C GLU A 125 -3.92 17.82 8.69
N LYS A 126 -3.38 18.88 9.31
CA LYS A 126 -2.47 19.83 8.65
C LYS A 126 -1.11 19.18 8.39
N LYS A 127 -0.57 18.43 9.36
CA LYS A 127 0.66 17.66 9.19
C LYS A 127 0.49 16.58 8.12
N ASN A 128 -0.63 15.86 8.11
CA ASN A 128 -0.96 14.92 7.02
C ASN A 128 -0.98 15.64 5.66
N GLY A 129 -1.57 16.83 5.59
CA GLY A 129 -1.55 17.67 4.39
C GLY A 129 -0.14 18.07 3.93
N LYS A 130 0.78 18.38 4.85
CA LYS A 130 2.18 18.68 4.52
C LYS A 130 2.90 17.45 3.94
N ILE A 131 2.68 16.28 4.53
CA ILE A 131 3.25 15.00 4.09
C ILE A 131 2.78 14.66 2.66
N LEU A 132 1.47 14.81 2.41
CA LEU A 132 0.87 14.52 1.10
C LEU A 132 1.07 15.64 0.06
N LYS A 133 1.59 16.80 0.47
CA LYS A 133 1.63 18.05 -0.32
C LYS A 133 0.23 18.48 -0.80
N GLY A 134 -0.77 18.34 0.07
CA GLY A 134 -2.15 18.77 -0.16
C GLY A 134 -3.09 18.28 0.92
N LEU A 135 -4.03 19.13 1.37
CA LEU A 135 -4.93 18.84 2.48
C LEU A 135 -5.91 17.70 2.15
N VAL A 136 -6.09 16.77 3.09
CA VAL A 136 -7.16 15.77 3.08
C VAL A 136 -8.01 16.04 4.31
N SER A 137 -9.26 16.47 4.11
CA SER A 137 -10.15 16.75 5.23
C SER A 137 -10.65 15.45 5.87
N PHE A 138 -10.32 15.22 7.13
CA PHE A 138 -10.75 14.08 7.92
C PHE A 138 -12.26 14.08 8.13
N GLU A 139 -12.87 15.26 8.27
CA GLU A 139 -14.32 15.38 8.33
C GLU A 139 -14.97 14.97 7.00
N ASN A 140 -14.41 15.36 5.86
CA ASN A 140 -14.91 14.89 4.56
C ASN A 140 -14.73 13.37 4.39
N VAL A 141 -13.59 12.81 4.81
CA VAL A 141 -13.37 11.35 4.80
C VAL A 141 -14.45 10.63 5.61
N LYS A 142 -14.64 11.03 6.88
CA LYS A 142 -15.65 10.47 7.78
C LYS A 142 -17.06 10.54 7.19
N ASN A 143 -17.45 11.69 6.65
CA ASN A 143 -18.77 11.87 6.05
C ASN A 143 -18.95 11.06 4.77
N SER A 144 -17.89 10.92 3.97
CA SER A 144 -17.92 10.15 2.73
C SER A 144 -18.09 8.66 2.99
N ILE A 145 -17.46 8.10 4.03
CA ILE A 145 -17.48 6.66 4.31
C ILE A 145 -18.65 6.18 5.18
N LYS A 146 -19.57 7.07 5.55
CA LYS A 146 -20.68 6.79 6.49
C LYS A 146 -21.64 5.69 6.04
N LYS A 147 -21.87 5.53 4.72
CA LYS A 147 -22.82 4.56 4.13
C LYS A 147 -22.13 3.49 3.28
N ARG A 148 -20.87 3.17 3.59
CA ARG A 148 -20.15 2.08 2.94
C ARG A 148 -20.72 0.71 3.34
N ALA A 149 -20.57 -0.27 2.48
CA ALA A 149 -20.88 -1.68 2.71
C ALA A 149 -19.63 -2.58 2.55
N PHE A 150 -18.44 -1.99 2.71
CA PHE A 150 -17.13 -2.63 2.56
C PHE A 150 -16.18 -2.13 3.65
N MET A 151 -15.05 -2.81 3.82
CA MET A 151 -14.05 -2.45 4.82
C MET A 151 -13.32 -1.16 4.45
N VAL A 152 -13.08 -0.27 5.41
CA VAL A 152 -12.18 0.87 5.24
C VAL A 152 -10.97 0.69 6.12
N SER A 153 -9.80 0.70 5.48
CA SER A 153 -8.51 0.67 6.16
C SER A 153 -7.82 2.02 6.01
N ILE A 154 -7.24 2.51 7.10
CA ILE A 154 -6.30 3.62 7.05
C ILE A 154 -4.90 3.06 6.88
N ASN A 155 -4.25 3.41 5.77
CA ASN A 155 -2.87 3.08 5.50
C ASN A 155 -1.98 4.25 5.92
N SER A 156 -1.04 3.97 6.81
CA SER A 156 -0.08 4.95 7.30
C SER A 156 1.33 4.37 7.24
N THR A 157 2.30 5.26 7.12
CA THR A 157 3.71 4.91 7.09
C THR A 157 4.40 5.54 8.28
N PHE A 158 5.41 4.86 8.83
CA PHE A 158 6.33 5.48 9.77
C PHE A 158 7.19 6.47 8.99
N ASN A 159 7.02 7.77 9.25
CA ASN A 159 7.60 8.86 8.46
C ASN A 159 8.12 9.99 9.36
N ASN A 160 8.90 10.91 8.78
CA ASN A 160 9.54 12.04 9.48
C ASN A 160 8.61 13.24 9.75
N GLY A 161 7.30 13.12 9.50
CA GLY A 161 6.31 14.14 9.82
C GLY A 161 5.93 14.23 11.30
N TYR A 162 6.39 13.27 12.12
CA TYR A 162 6.23 13.25 13.58
C TYR A 162 7.49 13.80 14.26
N THR A 163 7.34 14.58 15.32
CA THR A 163 8.48 14.95 16.19
C THR A 163 8.86 13.80 17.11
N ASP A 164 10.06 13.81 17.68
CA ASP A 164 10.49 12.78 18.64
C ASP A 164 9.58 12.70 19.88
N GLU A 165 8.95 13.82 20.27
CA GLU A 165 7.94 13.88 21.35
C GLU A 165 6.60 13.24 20.96
N GLU A 166 6.24 13.25 19.66
CA GLU A 166 4.98 12.70 19.18
C GLU A 166 5.04 11.21 18.92
N MET A 167 6.20 10.69 18.50
CA MET A 167 6.34 9.31 18.05
C MET A 167 5.88 8.27 19.10
N PRO A 168 6.20 8.38 20.41
CA PRO A 168 5.78 7.39 21.41
C PRO A 168 4.26 7.19 21.49
N ASP A 169 3.47 8.25 21.29
CA ASP A 169 2.01 8.22 21.38
C ASP A 169 1.32 8.16 20.00
N ALA A 170 2.08 8.25 18.91
CA ALA A 170 1.53 8.45 17.57
C ALA A 170 0.64 7.29 17.11
N VAL A 171 0.97 6.05 17.45
CA VAL A 171 0.15 4.89 17.11
C VAL A 171 -1.21 4.96 17.80
N ASP A 172 -1.23 5.32 19.09
CA ASP A 172 -2.47 5.46 19.85
C ASP A 172 -3.33 6.62 19.34
N LYS A 173 -2.72 7.76 19.01
CA LYS A 173 -3.43 8.89 18.37
C LYS A 173 -3.96 8.53 16.97
N MET A 174 -3.25 7.71 16.21
CA MET A 174 -3.75 7.19 14.92
C MET A 174 -4.94 6.25 15.12
N ILE A 175 -4.94 5.42 16.17
CA ILE A 175 -6.09 4.56 16.52
C ILE A 175 -7.31 5.42 16.88
N GLU A 176 -7.13 6.48 17.66
CA GLU A 176 -8.21 7.43 17.96
C GLU A 176 -8.72 8.14 16.71
N LEU A 177 -7.84 8.50 15.76
CA LEU A 177 -8.26 9.02 14.46
C LEU A 177 -9.09 7.98 13.68
N VAL A 178 -8.67 6.72 13.62
CA VAL A 178 -9.41 5.65 12.94
C VAL A 178 -10.81 5.49 13.54
N LYS A 179 -10.93 5.52 14.87
CA LYS A 179 -12.21 5.50 15.60
C LYS A 179 -13.07 6.73 15.28
N TYR A 180 -12.47 7.92 15.21
CA TYR A 180 -13.15 9.16 14.82
C TYR A 180 -13.71 9.08 13.40
N LEU A 181 -12.90 8.60 12.45
CA LEU A 181 -13.28 8.43 11.05
C LEU A 181 -14.35 7.35 10.86
N LYS A 182 -14.54 6.47 11.86
CA LYS A 182 -15.35 5.25 11.75
C LYS A 182 -14.79 4.30 10.70
N ALA A 183 -13.47 4.19 10.60
CA ALA A 183 -12.78 3.18 9.79
C ALA A 183 -12.55 1.89 10.61
N ASP A 184 -12.22 0.79 9.93
CA ASP A 184 -12.23 -0.57 10.52
C ASP A 184 -10.83 -1.05 10.90
N ARG A 185 -9.81 -0.60 10.17
CA ARG A 185 -8.43 -1.10 10.29
C ARG A 185 -7.40 0.01 10.20
N LEU A 186 -6.32 -0.14 10.97
CA LEU A 186 -5.09 0.66 10.86
C LEU A 186 -3.94 -0.21 10.34
N ARG A 187 -3.37 0.17 9.20
CA ARG A 187 -2.23 -0.52 8.59
C ARG A 187 -1.01 0.39 8.63
N LEU A 188 -0.05 0.06 9.49
CA LEU A 188 1.22 0.78 9.66
C LEU A 188 2.34 0.03 8.96
N THR A 189 3.14 0.72 8.15
CA THR A 189 4.25 0.12 7.40
C THR A 189 5.51 0.99 7.45
N GLU A 190 6.68 0.39 7.65
CA GLU A 190 7.96 1.09 7.44
C GLU A 190 8.13 1.51 5.98
N LEU A 191 8.67 2.70 5.74
CA LEU A 191 8.84 3.24 4.38
C LEU A 191 9.75 2.37 3.52
N LYS A 192 9.42 2.30 2.23
CA LYS A 192 10.20 1.62 1.19
C LYS A 192 10.69 2.66 0.18
N LYS A 193 11.86 2.44 -0.43
CA LYS A 193 12.38 3.27 -1.54
C LYS A 193 12.42 4.76 -1.15
N VAL A 194 13.10 5.04 -0.05
CA VAL A 194 13.33 6.39 0.46
C VAL A 194 14.80 6.53 0.82
N ASP A 195 15.31 7.75 0.74
CA ASP A 195 16.63 8.08 1.25
C ASP A 195 16.74 7.75 2.74
N GLU A 196 17.94 7.43 3.21
CA GLU A 196 18.17 7.09 4.63
C GLU A 196 17.68 8.19 5.58
N SER A 197 17.78 9.46 5.15
CA SER A 197 17.31 10.63 5.91
C SER A 197 15.78 10.72 6.06
N GLU A 198 15.02 10.09 5.17
CA GLU A 198 13.55 10.01 5.26
C GLU A 198 13.07 8.74 5.98
N PHE A 199 13.94 7.73 6.15
CA PHE A 199 13.58 6.48 6.79
C PHE A 199 13.50 6.62 8.31
N VAL A 200 12.30 6.40 8.86
CA VAL A 200 12.09 6.33 10.31
C VAL A 200 11.76 4.90 10.72
N PHE A 201 12.55 4.35 11.65
CA PHE A 201 12.33 3.02 12.17
C PHE A 201 11.03 2.95 12.99
N ALA A 202 10.27 1.85 12.81
CA ALA A 202 9.03 1.65 13.55
C ALA A 202 9.23 1.63 15.07
N ASN A 203 10.41 1.29 15.58
CA ASN A 203 10.67 1.22 17.01
C ASN A 203 10.52 2.56 17.74
N LYS A 204 10.73 3.69 17.05
CA LYS A 204 10.49 5.01 17.64
C LYS A 204 9.02 5.26 17.99
N PHE A 205 8.11 4.50 17.39
CA PHE A 205 6.66 4.68 17.50
C PHE A 205 5.99 3.76 18.54
N PHE A 206 6.76 2.93 19.24
CA PHE A 206 6.23 2.08 20.30
C PHE A 206 7.13 2.18 21.52
N HIS A 207 6.53 2.01 22.70
CA HIS A 207 7.31 1.79 23.92
C HIS A 207 8.17 0.52 23.82
N ASP A 208 9.24 0.49 24.61
CA ASP A 208 10.17 -0.64 24.66
C ASP A 208 9.43 -1.97 24.89
N ASN A 209 9.94 -3.04 24.27
CA ASN A 209 9.41 -4.41 24.34
C ASN A 209 8.06 -4.67 23.66
N HIS A 210 7.50 -3.72 22.90
CA HIS A 210 6.29 -4.01 22.11
C HIS A 210 6.52 -5.19 21.15
N LEU A 211 5.59 -6.16 21.11
CA LEU A 211 5.75 -7.40 20.35
C LEU A 211 6.01 -7.19 18.85
N ALA A 212 5.48 -6.10 18.27
CA ALA A 212 5.76 -5.70 16.89
C ALA A 212 7.28 -5.49 16.62
N LEU A 213 8.06 -5.16 17.64
CA LEU A 213 9.49 -4.87 17.56
C LEU A 213 10.39 -6.09 17.82
N SER A 214 9.82 -7.19 18.34
CA SER A 214 10.57 -8.35 18.85
C SER A 214 11.33 -9.19 17.81
N LYS A 215 11.05 -9.00 16.52
CA LYS A 215 11.62 -9.81 15.43
C LYS A 215 12.86 -9.14 14.84
N SER A 216 13.97 -9.89 14.78
CA SER A 216 15.13 -9.59 13.94
C SER A 216 14.80 -9.71 12.45
N SER A 217 15.66 -9.22 11.56
CA SER A 217 15.49 -9.38 10.11
C SER A 217 15.23 -10.83 9.68
N ASP A 218 15.97 -11.79 10.24
CA ASP A 218 15.81 -13.21 9.93
C ASP A 218 14.46 -13.76 10.43
N LYS A 219 14.00 -13.30 11.60
CA LYS A 219 12.69 -13.66 12.15
C LYS A 219 11.55 -13.02 11.35
N LEU A 220 11.72 -11.81 10.80
CA LEU A 220 10.74 -11.19 9.89
C LEU A 220 10.58 -12.03 8.61
N ILE A 221 11.65 -12.65 8.13
CA ILE A 221 11.60 -13.54 6.96
C ILE A 221 11.00 -14.89 7.34
N THR A 222 11.47 -15.54 8.39
CA THR A 222 11.12 -16.94 8.71
C THR A 222 9.82 -17.09 9.50
N LYS A 223 9.36 -16.04 10.19
CA LYS A 223 8.17 -16.05 11.06
C LYS A 223 7.15 -14.94 10.74
N GLY A 224 7.27 -14.29 9.59
CA GLY A 224 6.33 -13.26 9.16
C GLY A 224 6.78 -11.82 9.49
N CYS A 225 6.62 -10.92 8.51
CA CYS A 225 7.05 -9.51 8.58
C CYS A 225 5.96 -8.54 9.06
N THR A 226 4.73 -9.03 9.22
CA THR A 226 3.60 -8.25 9.73
C THR A 226 3.17 -8.78 11.09
N TYR A 227 3.04 -7.89 12.06
CA TYR A 227 2.46 -8.17 13.36
C TYR A 227 1.02 -7.68 13.37
N TYR A 228 0.10 -8.50 13.85
CA TYR A 228 -1.33 -8.19 13.93
C TYR A 228 -1.78 -8.18 15.39
N TYR A 229 -2.63 -7.22 15.73
CA TYR A 229 -3.31 -7.16 17.03
C TYR A 229 -4.62 -6.38 16.89
N ASN A 230 -5.48 -6.47 17.90
CA ASN A 230 -6.70 -5.67 17.99
C ASN A 230 -6.60 -4.73 19.19
N LYS A 231 -7.06 -3.49 19.04
CA LYS A 231 -7.22 -2.52 20.13
C LYS A 231 -8.49 -1.72 19.87
N ASP A 232 -9.38 -1.65 20.85
CA ASP A 232 -10.65 -0.94 20.79
C ASP A 232 -11.54 -1.33 19.59
N GLY A 233 -11.53 -2.61 19.20
CA GLY A 233 -12.29 -3.11 18.06
C GLY A 233 -11.69 -2.75 16.70
N ILE A 234 -10.54 -2.06 16.66
CA ILE A 234 -9.80 -1.76 15.44
C ILE A 234 -8.77 -2.86 15.20
N GLU A 235 -8.79 -3.42 13.99
CA GLU A 235 -7.73 -4.32 13.55
C GLU A 235 -6.48 -3.52 13.20
N ILE A 236 -5.33 -3.91 13.75
CA ILE A 236 -4.08 -3.20 13.54
C ILE A 236 -3.05 -4.15 12.97
N SER A 237 -2.38 -3.72 11.91
CA SER A 237 -1.24 -4.43 11.34
C SER A 237 -0.01 -3.53 11.32
N VAL A 238 1.10 -4.00 11.86
CA VAL A 238 2.39 -3.31 11.84
C VAL A 238 3.35 -4.13 10.99
N LYS A 239 3.67 -3.62 9.80
CA LYS A 239 4.58 -4.26 8.86
C LYS A 239 5.95 -3.62 8.93
N ARG A 240 6.96 -4.44 9.21
CA ARG A 240 8.37 -4.03 9.28
C ARG A 240 9.15 -4.61 8.11
N LEU A 241 10.17 -3.88 7.68
CA LEU A 241 11.07 -4.29 6.61
C LEU A 241 12.27 -5.03 7.19
N CYS A 242 12.52 -6.24 6.68
CA CYS A 242 13.78 -6.93 6.94
C CYS A 242 14.93 -6.24 6.19
N ALA A 243 16.16 -6.39 6.67
CA ALA A 243 17.35 -5.84 6.01
C ALA A 243 17.56 -6.36 4.57
N TYR A 244 16.90 -7.44 4.17
CA TYR A 244 16.92 -7.97 2.80
C TYR A 244 15.98 -7.22 1.86
N ALA A 245 14.94 -6.59 2.40
CA ALA A 245 14.03 -5.72 1.66
C ALA A 245 14.44 -4.24 1.72
N LYS A 246 15.39 -3.88 2.60
CA LYS A 246 16.01 -2.56 2.64
C LYS A 246 17.06 -2.50 1.54
N GLY A 247 16.79 -1.76 0.47
CA GLY A 247 17.84 -1.36 -0.45
C GLY A 247 18.04 0.14 -0.32
N GLU A 248 19.28 0.54 -0.07
CA GLU A 248 19.73 1.94 -0.14
C GLU A 248 19.60 2.48 -1.58
N ASN A 249 19.70 1.59 -2.58
CA ASN A 249 19.60 1.90 -4.01
C ASN A 249 18.49 1.09 -4.74
N ALA A 250 17.52 0.55 -3.98
CA ALA A 250 16.50 -0.30 -4.59
C ALA A 250 15.49 0.53 -5.41
N PHE A 251 15.62 0.49 -6.73
CA PHE A 251 14.69 1.13 -7.68
C PHE A 251 13.22 0.65 -7.58
N ALA A 252 12.91 -0.47 -6.89
CA ALA A 252 11.60 -1.12 -6.94
C ALA A 252 10.93 -1.43 -5.58
N PHE A 253 9.59 -1.49 -5.64
CA PHE A 253 8.62 -1.73 -4.55
C PHE A 253 8.64 -3.17 -3.98
N SER A 254 9.34 -4.10 -4.63
CA SER A 254 9.23 -5.52 -4.35
C SER A 254 10.02 -5.92 -3.12
N CYS A 255 9.37 -6.69 -2.25
CA CYS A 255 10.07 -7.42 -1.21
C CYS A 255 10.98 -8.43 -1.93
N CYS A 256 12.30 -8.34 -1.72
CA CYS A 256 13.36 -9.34 -1.98
C CYS A 256 13.50 -10.05 -3.35
N PHE A 257 12.67 -9.84 -4.40
CA PHE A 257 12.65 -10.76 -5.57
C PHE A 257 13.10 -10.26 -6.92
N ILE A 258 13.42 -8.98 -7.05
CA ILE A 258 13.96 -8.52 -8.32
C ILE A 258 15.45 -8.32 -8.17
N ASN A 259 16.18 -8.62 -9.24
CA ASN A 259 17.56 -8.17 -9.42
C ASN A 259 17.54 -6.64 -9.48
N THR A 260 17.30 -6.01 -8.34
CA THR A 260 17.48 -4.59 -8.12
C THR A 260 18.85 -4.44 -7.52
N ASP A 261 19.69 -3.64 -8.19
CA ASP A 261 21.04 -3.37 -7.73
C ASP A 261 21.02 -2.90 -6.27
N GLY A 262 21.86 -3.50 -5.42
CA GLY A 262 21.95 -3.20 -3.99
C GLY A 262 21.06 -4.02 -3.04
N GLN A 263 20.16 -4.89 -3.51
CA GLN A 263 19.38 -5.77 -2.60
C GLN A 263 20.14 -7.08 -2.24
N LYS A 264 20.14 -7.45 -0.94
CA LYS A 264 20.63 -8.76 -0.49
C LYS A 264 19.61 -9.85 -0.88
N LYS A 265 19.98 -10.68 -1.86
CA LYS A 265 19.11 -11.74 -2.41
C LYS A 265 18.81 -12.81 -1.36
N ILE A 266 17.53 -13.19 -1.25
CA ILE A 266 17.12 -14.45 -0.64
C ILE A 266 16.86 -15.43 -1.79
N ASN A 267 17.49 -16.61 -1.76
CA ASN A 267 17.33 -17.62 -2.81
C ASN A 267 15.97 -18.32 -2.69
N VAL A 268 14.92 -17.68 -3.21
CA VAL A 268 13.56 -18.22 -3.26
C VAL A 268 12.95 -18.01 -4.63
N ASP A 269 12.26 -19.05 -5.09
CA ASP A 269 11.54 -19.06 -6.36
C ASP A 269 10.17 -18.39 -6.17
N THR A 270 10.05 -17.12 -6.55
CA THR A 270 8.87 -16.28 -6.23
C THR A 270 8.15 -15.73 -7.46
N LYS A 271 8.57 -16.13 -8.67
CA LYS A 271 8.15 -15.58 -9.97
C LYS A 271 6.65 -15.68 -10.29
N GLN A 272 5.79 -16.14 -9.38
CA GLN A 272 4.38 -16.39 -9.65
C GLN A 272 3.40 -15.86 -8.59
N THR A 273 3.85 -15.11 -7.58
CA THR A 273 2.96 -14.65 -6.49
C THR A 273 2.47 -13.22 -6.65
N PHE A 274 3.13 -12.43 -7.49
CA PHE A 274 2.80 -11.03 -7.75
C PHE A 274 2.87 -10.74 -9.23
N LYS A 275 1.92 -9.96 -9.74
CA LYS A 275 1.93 -9.39 -11.09
C LYS A 275 1.36 -7.98 -11.06
N VAL A 276 1.75 -7.18 -12.05
CA VAL A 276 1.22 -5.83 -12.28
C VAL A 276 0.56 -5.76 -13.65
N ILE A 277 -0.62 -5.16 -13.72
CA ILE A 277 -1.30 -4.77 -14.97
C ILE A 277 -1.29 -3.25 -15.08
N TYR A 278 -0.94 -2.74 -16.26
CA TYR A 278 -0.93 -1.30 -16.56
C TYR A 278 -2.14 -0.85 -17.37
N GLY A 279 -2.30 0.46 -17.52
CA GLY A 279 -3.41 1.11 -18.23
C GLY A 279 -3.67 0.61 -19.66
N ASP A 280 -2.67 0.06 -20.34
CA ASP A 280 -2.75 -0.49 -21.70
C ASP A 280 -3.03 -2.01 -21.74
N GLY A 281 -3.19 -2.65 -20.59
CA GLY A 281 -3.36 -4.10 -20.44
C GLY A 281 -2.05 -4.89 -20.38
N LEU A 282 -0.89 -4.23 -20.40
CA LEU A 282 0.41 -4.91 -20.24
C LEU A 282 0.48 -5.62 -18.89
N VAL A 283 0.81 -6.90 -18.90
CA VAL A 283 1.04 -7.72 -17.71
C VAL A 283 2.53 -7.97 -17.53
N VAL A 284 3.03 -7.75 -16.32
CA VAL A 284 4.42 -8.05 -15.94
C VAL A 284 4.52 -8.63 -14.54
N ASP A 285 5.67 -9.20 -14.21
CA ASP A 285 5.92 -9.83 -12.91
C ASP A 285 6.28 -8.82 -11.80
N ASP A 286 6.57 -7.55 -12.13
CA ASP A 286 6.81 -6.48 -11.16
C ASP A 286 6.67 -5.07 -11.76
N TRP A 287 6.72 -4.06 -10.90
CA TRP A 287 6.68 -2.65 -11.27
C TRP A 287 7.81 -2.27 -12.24
N ILE A 288 7.45 -1.54 -13.29
CA ILE A 288 8.35 -0.98 -14.28
C ILE A 288 8.65 0.45 -13.86
N PHE A 289 9.94 0.77 -13.79
CA PHE A 289 10.43 2.12 -13.53
C PHE A 289 11.21 2.63 -14.73
N ASP A 290 11.01 3.89 -15.08
CA ASP A 290 11.80 4.55 -16.12
C ASP A 290 13.16 4.95 -15.54
N LYS A 291 14.23 4.33 -16.04
CA LYS A 291 15.60 4.57 -15.57
C LYS A 291 16.19 5.88 -16.10
N ASN A 292 15.52 6.56 -17.04
CA ASN A 292 16.07 7.70 -17.77
C ASN A 292 15.52 9.06 -17.32
N ILE A 293 14.59 9.10 -16.37
CA ILE A 293 14.13 10.36 -15.77
C ILE A 293 15.14 10.76 -14.70
N LYS A 294 16.15 11.54 -15.10
CA LYS A 294 17.00 12.27 -14.15
C LYS A 294 16.14 13.28 -13.40
N GLU A 295 16.40 13.38 -12.12
CA GLU A 295 15.75 14.29 -11.20
C GLU A 295 16.08 15.74 -11.58
N ASP A 296 15.13 16.46 -12.18
CA ASP A 296 15.12 17.91 -12.09
C ASP A 296 14.43 18.25 -10.75
N ILE A 297 15.23 18.32 -9.69
CA ILE A 297 14.84 18.90 -8.37
C ILE A 297 14.95 20.42 -8.46
#